data_AF-A0ABD4RVC5-F1
#
_entry.id   AF-A0ABD4RVC5-F1
#
_cell.length_a   1.000
_cell.length_b   1.000
_cell.length_c   1.000
_cell.angle_alpha   90.00
_cell.angle_beta   90.00
_cell.angle_gamma   90.00
#
_symmetry.space_group_name_H-M   'P 1'
#
loop_
_entity.id
_entity.type
_entity.pdbx_description
1 polymer ?
#
loop_
_entity_poly.entity_id
_entity_poly.type
_entity_poly.pdbx_seq_one_letter_code
_entity_poly.pdbx_strand_id
1 'polypeptide(L)'
;MKNQKPHFDYSRYGCCKQVVLPLDIETIIPEDDSVRLLSLILEELNYSKLYEAYSPKGRNPVVDSKILFKILVYSYTQCIYSSRKIEKACRRDINFKFLLDGEKVPDHNTISRFRSERLAPVIENLFTQLVEILISYDEIPFKNVFIDGTKIEANANKYTFVWKKSTYKNELNLQTKIKEFISNTLGYRLTQDFISVDIMQEMIDLILEKSKKMKIEFVYGKGKRKTVLQKNIETLKDFVEKQDLRYFL
;
A
#
# COMPACT_ATOMS: atom_id res chain seq x y z
N MET A 1 28.89 -26.08 39.05
CA MET A 1 27.56 -26.06 39.67
C MET A 1 26.87 -24.75 39.32
N LYS A 2 25.69 -24.77 38.68
CA LYS A 2 24.97 -23.55 38.29
C LYS A 2 24.35 -22.92 39.54
N ASN A 3 24.73 -21.69 39.87
CA ASN A 3 24.14 -20.91 40.96
C ASN A 3 22.64 -20.68 40.68
N GLN A 4 21.76 -21.46 41.29
CA GLN A 4 20.33 -21.17 41.37
C GLN A 4 20.15 -20.03 42.38
N LYS A 5 19.73 -18.86 41.91
CA LYS A 5 19.33 -17.76 42.79
C LYS A 5 18.12 -18.22 43.64
N PRO A 6 18.08 -17.94 44.95
CA PRO A 6 16.93 -18.29 45.77
C PRO A 6 15.70 -17.50 45.30
N HIS A 7 14.64 -18.21 44.94
CA HIS A 7 13.35 -17.61 44.62
C HIS A 7 12.67 -17.19 45.93
N PHE A 8 12.84 -15.94 46.34
CA PHE A 8 12.11 -15.38 47.48
C PHE A 8 10.62 -15.27 47.16
N ASP A 9 9.77 -15.78 48.05
CA ASP A 9 8.33 -15.59 47.97
C ASP A 9 7.95 -14.21 48.55
N TYR A 10 7.64 -13.28 47.65
CA TYR A 10 7.27 -11.90 47.98
C TYR A 10 5.81 -11.75 48.44
N SER A 11 5.03 -12.84 48.46
CA SER A 11 3.62 -12.81 48.89
C SER A 11 3.43 -12.95 50.41
N ARG A 12 4.51 -13.20 51.17
CA ARG A 12 4.49 -13.44 52.63
C ARG A 12 3.84 -12.34 53.49
N TYR A 13 3.80 -11.09 53.01
CA TYR A 13 3.14 -9.97 53.72
C TYR A 13 1.69 -9.70 53.26
N GLY A 14 1.13 -10.51 52.35
CA GLY A 14 -0.21 -10.33 51.80
C GLY A 14 -1.34 -11.07 52.53
N CYS A 15 -1.02 -11.83 53.58
CA CYS A 15 -1.90 -12.80 54.26
C CYS A 15 -3.22 -12.23 54.83
N CYS A 16 -3.33 -10.91 54.99
CA CYS A 16 -4.46 -10.26 55.67
C CYS A 16 -5.24 -9.29 54.78
N LYS A 17 -5.16 -9.43 53.45
CA LYS A 17 -6.09 -8.73 52.56
C LYS A 17 -7.37 -9.54 52.44
N GLN A 18 -8.49 -8.99 52.92
CA GLN A 18 -9.81 -9.58 52.71
C GLN A 18 -10.03 -9.75 51.20
N VAL A 19 -10.37 -10.98 50.80
CA VAL A 19 -10.67 -11.29 49.41
C VAL A 19 -11.99 -10.60 49.08
N VAL A 20 -11.91 -9.53 48.30
CA VAL A 20 -13.09 -8.90 47.68
C VAL A 20 -13.22 -9.53 46.31
N LEU A 21 -14.40 -10.08 46.00
CA LEU A 21 -14.71 -10.52 44.65
C LEU A 21 -15.05 -9.26 43.84
N PRO A 22 -14.22 -8.81 42.88
CA PRO A 22 -14.64 -7.75 41.98
C PRO A 22 -15.72 -8.36 41.08
N LEU A 23 -16.98 -8.02 41.35
CA LEU A 23 -18.13 -8.44 40.54
C LEU A 23 -18.03 -7.85 39.13
N ASP A 24 -17.45 -6.65 39.02
CA ASP A 24 -17.28 -5.95 37.76
C ASP A 24 -16.06 -5.00 37.81
N ILE A 25 -15.15 -5.16 36.85
CA ILE A 25 -13.94 -4.33 36.70
C ILE A 25 -14.31 -2.93 36.18
N GLU A 26 -15.44 -2.80 35.47
CA GLU A 26 -15.92 -1.53 34.94
C GLU A 26 -16.17 -0.50 36.03
N THR A 27 -16.61 -0.93 37.21
CA THR A 27 -16.89 -0.04 38.35
C THR A 27 -15.68 0.76 38.82
N ILE A 28 -14.47 0.33 38.48
CA ILE A 28 -13.21 1.01 38.84
C ILE A 28 -12.81 2.03 37.77
N ILE A 29 -13.27 1.86 36.53
CA ILE A 29 -12.91 2.70 35.39
C ILE A 29 -13.92 3.85 35.30
N PRO A 30 -13.49 5.11 35.38
CA PRO A 30 -14.38 6.28 35.23
C PRO A 30 -15.22 6.21 33.95
N GLU A 31 -16.43 6.75 34.00
CA GLU A 31 -17.35 6.77 32.85
C GLU A 31 -16.76 7.57 31.66
N ASP A 32 -16.04 8.65 31.96
CA ASP A 32 -15.40 9.54 30.97
C ASP A 32 -14.00 9.04 30.53
N ASP A 33 -13.58 7.83 30.90
CA ASP A 33 -12.27 7.33 30.50
C ASP A 33 -12.20 7.04 28.99
N SER A 34 -11.10 7.45 28.37
CA SER A 34 -10.78 7.20 26.96
C SER A 34 -10.96 5.75 26.50
N VAL A 35 -10.74 4.77 27.39
CA VAL A 35 -10.88 3.34 27.06
C VAL A 35 -12.33 2.97 26.75
N ARG A 36 -13.31 3.59 27.44
CA ARG A 36 -14.74 3.35 27.23
C ARG A 36 -15.18 3.93 25.90
N LEU A 37 -14.83 5.19 25.64
CA LEU A 37 -15.10 5.87 24.37
C LEU A 37 -14.54 5.07 23.18
N LEU A 38 -13.29 4.66 23.28
CA LEU A 38 -12.64 3.87 22.23
C LEU A 38 -13.32 2.51 22.07
N SER A 39 -13.68 1.82 23.15
CA SER A 39 -14.39 0.53 23.05
C SER A 39 -15.73 0.68 22.33
N LEU A 40 -16.48 1.75 22.61
CA LEU A 40 -17.77 2.04 22.02
C LEU A 40 -17.65 2.33 20.51
N ILE A 41 -16.76 3.24 20.11
CA ILE A 41 -16.53 3.56 18.69
C ILE A 41 -16.07 2.33 17.92
N LEU A 42 -15.16 1.55 18.49
CA LEU A 42 -14.67 0.33 17.84
C LEU A 42 -15.71 -0.79 17.82
N GLU A 43 -16.77 -0.72 18.63
CA GLU A 43 -17.86 -1.70 18.61
C GLU A 43 -18.71 -1.57 17.34
N GLU A 44 -18.88 -0.36 16.83
CA GLU A 44 -19.67 0.00 15.64
C GLU A 44 -19.03 -0.44 14.32
N LEU A 45 -17.73 -0.75 14.31
CA LEU A 45 -17.02 -1.16 13.10
C LEU A 45 -17.45 -2.55 12.61
N ASN A 46 -17.43 -2.71 11.29
CA ASN A 46 -17.65 -3.99 10.63
C ASN A 46 -16.33 -4.76 10.45
N TYR A 47 -16.21 -5.87 11.19
CA TYR A 47 -15.05 -6.76 11.22
C TYR A 47 -15.13 -7.94 10.24
N SER A 48 -16.14 -8.03 9.36
CA SER A 48 -16.32 -9.18 8.45
C SER A 48 -15.05 -9.50 7.65
N LYS A 49 -14.39 -8.48 7.07
CA LYS A 49 -13.13 -8.66 6.32
C LYS A 49 -11.98 -9.13 7.21
N LEU A 50 -11.96 -8.73 8.48
CA LEU A 50 -10.95 -9.18 9.43
C LEU A 50 -11.16 -10.66 9.76
N TYR A 51 -12.40 -11.09 9.93
CA TYR A 51 -12.73 -12.50 10.15
C TYR A 51 -12.42 -13.37 8.92
N GLU A 52 -12.63 -12.85 7.71
CA GLU A 52 -12.24 -13.54 6.45
C GLU A 52 -10.72 -13.75 6.32
N ALA A 53 -9.90 -12.90 6.95
CA ALA A 53 -8.45 -13.07 6.98
C ALA A 53 -8.01 -14.30 7.81
N TYR A 54 -8.93 -14.91 8.57
CA TYR A 54 -8.69 -16.15 9.29
C TYR A 54 -9.19 -17.34 8.46
N SER A 55 -8.42 -18.42 8.47
CA SER A 55 -8.84 -19.65 7.78
C SER A 55 -10.05 -20.25 8.50
N PRO A 56 -11.14 -20.60 7.79
CA PRO A 56 -12.26 -21.33 8.36
C PRO A 56 -11.88 -22.77 8.73
N LYS A 57 -10.74 -23.26 8.22
CA LYS A 57 -10.17 -24.57 8.54
C LYS A 57 -8.89 -24.36 9.33
N GLY A 58 -8.92 -24.62 10.63
CA GLY A 58 -7.77 -24.47 11.51
C GLY A 58 -8.14 -24.39 12.99
N ARG A 59 -7.15 -24.08 13.82
CA ARG A 59 -7.38 -23.79 15.24
C ARG A 59 -7.92 -22.38 15.37
N ASN A 60 -9.05 -22.23 16.07
CA ASN A 60 -9.59 -20.93 16.39
C ASN A 60 -8.57 -20.09 17.17
N PRO A 61 -8.50 -18.78 16.91
CA PRO A 61 -7.62 -17.90 17.67
C PRO A 61 -7.99 -17.96 19.15
N VAL A 62 -6.97 -17.80 20.01
CA VAL A 62 -7.15 -17.85 21.47
C VAL A 62 -7.92 -16.65 22.00
N VAL A 63 -7.85 -15.54 21.28
CA VAL A 63 -8.48 -14.26 21.59
C VAL A 63 -9.24 -13.81 20.35
N ASP A 64 -10.42 -13.22 20.51
CA ASP A 64 -11.18 -12.73 19.37
C ASP A 64 -10.41 -11.64 18.61
N SER A 65 -10.59 -11.62 17.29
CA SER A 65 -9.88 -10.70 16.40
C SER A 65 -10.29 -9.26 16.64
N LYS A 66 -11.56 -9.04 17.03
CA LYS A 66 -12.08 -7.73 17.43
C LYS A 66 -11.39 -7.22 18.70
N ILE A 67 -11.26 -8.07 19.71
CA ILE A 67 -10.58 -7.74 20.97
C ILE A 67 -9.11 -7.42 20.72
N LEU A 68 -8.42 -8.23 19.91
CA LEU A 68 -7.03 -7.96 19.52
C LEU A 68 -6.88 -6.61 18.82
N PHE A 69 -7.83 -6.23 17.97
CA PHE A 69 -7.84 -4.92 17.33
C PHE A 69 -8.03 -3.80 18.35
N LYS A 70 -9.03 -3.89 19.25
CA LYS A 70 -9.25 -2.89 20.31
C LYS A 70 -8.00 -2.67 21.16
N ILE A 71 -7.36 -3.75 21.61
CA ILE A 71 -6.12 -3.70 22.39
C ILE A 71 -5.01 -2.98 21.61
N LEU A 72 -4.89 -3.26 20.31
CA LEU A 72 -3.84 -2.69 19.48
C LEU A 72 -4.04 -1.18 19.27
N VAL A 73 -5.27 -0.75 18.96
CA VAL A 73 -5.59 0.68 18.82
C VAL A 73 -5.36 1.41 20.15
N TYR A 74 -5.91 0.91 21.26
CA TYR A 74 -5.70 1.51 22.58
C TYR A 74 -4.22 1.52 23.00
N SER A 75 -3.46 0.48 22.66
CA SER A 75 -2.02 0.50 22.95
C SER A 75 -1.30 1.64 22.23
N TYR A 76 -1.72 1.99 21.02
CA TYR A 76 -1.08 3.05 20.24
C TYR A 76 -1.49 4.43 20.71
N THR A 77 -2.73 4.63 21.16
CA THR A 77 -3.12 5.89 21.82
C THR A 77 -2.30 6.14 23.08
N GLN A 78 -1.87 5.09 23.78
CA GLN A 78 -0.99 5.15 24.96
C GLN A 78 0.52 5.13 24.61
N CYS A 79 0.90 5.26 23.34
CA CYS A 79 2.29 5.19 22.86
C CYS A 79 3.04 3.86 23.16
N ILE A 80 2.32 2.74 23.28
CA ILE A 80 2.87 1.40 23.54
C ILE A 80 2.89 0.56 22.26
N TYR A 81 4.01 0.58 21.53
CA TYR A 81 4.11 -0.09 20.22
C TYR A 81 4.72 -1.50 20.24
N SER A 82 5.46 -1.84 21.30
CA SER A 82 6.16 -3.11 21.41
C SER A 82 5.20 -4.22 21.84
N SER A 83 5.11 -5.31 21.08
CA SER A 83 4.21 -6.44 21.39
C SER A 83 4.44 -7.02 22.79
N ARG A 84 5.68 -7.07 23.27
CA ARG A 84 6.01 -7.49 24.65
C ARG A 84 5.54 -6.49 25.70
N LYS A 85 5.59 -5.18 25.41
CA LYS A 85 5.05 -4.15 26.31
C LYS A 85 3.52 -4.22 26.34
N ILE A 86 2.87 -4.45 25.20
CA ILE A 86 1.42 -4.64 25.11
C ILE A 86 0.99 -5.87 25.92
N GLU A 87 1.65 -7.02 25.73
CA GLU A 87 1.41 -8.23 26.55
C GLU A 87 1.56 -7.94 28.05
N LYS A 88 2.60 -7.19 28.45
CA LYS A 88 2.80 -6.79 29.84
C LYS A 88 1.69 -5.87 30.36
N ALA A 89 1.20 -4.95 29.52
CA ALA A 89 0.09 -4.05 29.85
C ALA A 89 -1.21 -4.85 30.06
N CYS A 90 -1.55 -5.76 29.16
CA CYS A 90 -2.69 -6.68 29.29
C CYS A 90 -2.70 -7.48 30.61
N ARG A 91 -1.53 -7.80 31.18
CA ARG A 91 -1.46 -8.49 32.48
C ARG A 91 -1.67 -7.58 33.69
N ARG A 92 -1.28 -6.30 33.59
CA ARG A 92 -1.08 -5.42 34.75
C ARG A 92 -2.07 -4.27 34.82
N ASP A 93 -2.44 -3.72 33.68
CA ASP A 93 -3.23 -2.52 33.54
C ASP A 93 -4.72 -2.85 33.50
N ILE A 94 -5.52 -2.09 34.23
CA ILE A 94 -6.96 -2.32 34.35
C ILE A 94 -7.72 -1.98 33.07
N ASN A 95 -7.29 -0.95 32.32
CA ASN A 95 -7.95 -0.53 31.08
C ASN A 95 -7.76 -1.61 30.00
N PHE A 96 -6.58 -2.23 29.93
CA PHE A 96 -6.35 -3.35 29.03
C PHE A 96 -7.09 -4.62 29.46
N LYS A 97 -7.32 -4.82 30.76
CA LYS A 97 -8.14 -5.94 31.26
C LYS A 97 -9.62 -5.77 30.94
N PHE A 98 -10.12 -4.53 31.00
CA PHE A 98 -11.46 -4.19 30.54
C PHE A 98 -11.62 -4.52 29.05
N LEU A 99 -10.68 -4.09 28.20
CA LEU A 99 -10.74 -4.42 26.77
C LEU A 99 -10.63 -5.92 26.45
N LEU A 100 -10.02 -6.71 27.32
CA LEU A 100 -9.92 -8.16 27.17
C LEU A 100 -11.25 -8.87 27.44
N ASP A 101 -12.19 -8.24 28.14
CA ASP A 101 -13.52 -8.79 28.43
C ASP A 101 -13.49 -10.24 28.99
N GLY A 102 -12.56 -10.50 29.91
CA GLY A 102 -12.36 -11.82 30.52
C GLY A 102 -11.61 -12.84 29.66
N GLU A 103 -11.26 -12.52 28.41
CA GLU A 103 -10.44 -13.39 27.58
C GLU A 103 -9.01 -13.53 28.10
N LYS A 104 -8.34 -14.61 27.67
CA LYS A 104 -6.97 -14.90 28.07
C LYS A 104 -6.02 -13.87 27.47
N VAL A 105 -5.10 -13.37 28.29
CA VAL A 105 -4.06 -12.42 27.83
C VAL A 105 -3.29 -13.00 26.62
N PRO A 106 -3.25 -12.29 25.47
CA PRO A 106 -2.54 -12.75 24.29
C PRO A 106 -1.03 -12.68 24.49
N ASP A 107 -0.31 -13.65 23.94
CA ASP A 107 1.16 -13.64 23.91
C ASP A 107 1.68 -12.58 22.92
N HIS A 108 2.87 -12.02 23.14
CA HIS A 108 3.49 -11.07 22.22
C HIS A 108 3.60 -11.61 20.78
N ASN A 109 3.77 -12.92 20.61
CA ASN A 109 3.78 -13.55 19.29
C ASN A 109 2.42 -13.46 18.59
N THR A 110 1.33 -13.69 19.33
CA THR A 110 -0.04 -13.55 18.81
C THR A 110 -0.28 -12.12 18.37
N ILE A 111 0.07 -11.13 19.20
CA ILE A 111 -0.07 -9.71 18.88
C ILE A 111 0.75 -9.35 17.62
N SER A 112 1.99 -9.84 17.55
CA SER A 112 2.86 -9.55 16.40
C SER A 112 2.32 -10.14 15.10
N ARG A 113 1.90 -11.41 15.11
CA ARG A 113 1.33 -12.08 13.93
C ARG A 113 0.01 -11.46 13.50
N PHE A 114 -0.86 -11.13 14.45
CA PHE A 114 -2.09 -10.41 14.17
C PHE A 114 -1.81 -9.13 13.40
N ARG A 115 -0.88 -8.31 13.90
CA ARG A 115 -0.49 -7.05 13.27
C ARG A 115 0.08 -7.21 11.87
N SER A 116 1.01 -8.14 11.66
CA SER A 116 1.75 -8.26 10.40
C SER A 116 1.00 -9.05 9.32
N GLU A 117 0.26 -10.09 9.70
CA GLU A 117 -0.35 -11.02 8.74
C GLU A 117 -1.84 -10.76 8.53
N ARG A 118 -2.59 -10.51 9.62
CA ARG A 118 -4.06 -10.48 9.59
C ARG A 118 -4.61 -9.07 9.43
N LEU A 119 -4.03 -8.11 10.16
CA LEU A 119 -4.49 -6.74 10.18
C LEU A 119 -3.98 -5.94 8.97
N ALA A 120 -2.74 -6.18 8.53
CA ALA A 120 -2.12 -5.45 7.43
C ALA A 120 -2.98 -5.33 6.14
N PRO A 121 -3.65 -6.39 5.64
CA PRO A 121 -4.49 -6.25 4.45
C PRO A 121 -5.86 -5.59 4.69
N VAL A 122 -6.30 -5.44 5.95
CA VAL A 122 -7.66 -4.99 6.31
C VAL A 122 -7.67 -3.61 6.97
N ILE A 123 -6.52 -3.14 7.48
CA ILE A 123 -6.40 -1.92 8.29
C ILE A 123 -6.95 -0.68 7.58
N GLU A 124 -6.70 -0.54 6.27
CA GLU A 124 -7.18 0.60 5.49
C GLU A 124 -8.71 0.65 5.49
N ASN A 125 -9.37 -0.50 5.32
CA ASN A 125 -10.82 -0.57 5.34
C ASN A 125 -11.41 -0.25 6.72
N LEU A 126 -10.83 -0.76 7.81
CA LEU A 126 -11.27 -0.44 9.17
C LEU A 126 -11.06 1.04 9.49
N PHE A 127 -9.95 1.63 9.00
CA PHE A 127 -9.67 3.04 9.16
C PHE A 127 -10.66 3.92 8.41
N THR A 128 -11.01 3.56 7.16
CA THR A 128 -12.05 4.28 6.40
C THR A 128 -13.39 4.27 7.15
N GLN A 129 -13.81 3.11 7.66
CA GLN A 129 -15.05 3.01 8.45
C GLN A 129 -15.01 3.90 9.69
N LEU A 130 -13.87 3.94 10.40
CA LEU A 130 -13.71 4.83 11.55
C LEU A 130 -13.86 6.31 11.16
N VAL A 131 -13.26 6.72 10.04
CA VAL A 131 -13.39 8.10 9.53
C VAL A 131 -14.84 8.40 9.16
N GLU A 132 -15.55 7.48 8.48
CA GLU A 132 -16.97 7.63 8.16
C GLU A 132 -17.84 7.82 9.40
N ILE A 133 -17.57 7.07 10.47
CA ILE A 133 -18.24 7.23 11.76
C ILE A 133 -17.99 8.64 12.32
N LEU A 134 -16.74 9.11 12.36
CA LEU A 134 -16.41 10.45 12.84
C LEU A 134 -17.06 11.56 12.01
N ILE A 135 -17.20 11.36 10.70
CA ILE A 135 -17.94 12.27 9.82
C ILE A 135 -19.43 12.29 10.19
N SER A 136 -20.02 11.13 10.48
CA SER A 136 -21.43 11.04 10.87
C SER A 136 -21.74 11.73 12.20
N TYR A 137 -20.75 11.79 13.11
CA TYR A 137 -20.83 12.53 14.37
C TYR A 137 -20.47 14.03 14.25
N ASP A 138 -20.20 14.54 13.05
CA ASP A 138 -19.79 15.94 12.80
C ASP A 138 -18.51 16.37 13.54
N GLU A 139 -17.64 15.40 13.87
CA GLU A 139 -16.38 15.63 14.60
C GLU A 139 -15.22 16.05 13.67
N ILE A 140 -15.41 15.94 12.35
CA ILE A 140 -14.41 16.31 11.34
C ILE A 140 -14.85 17.56 10.59
N PRO A 141 -14.37 18.76 10.98
CA PRO A 141 -14.66 19.98 10.24
C PRO A 141 -13.85 19.99 8.94
N PHE A 142 -14.52 19.76 7.81
CA PHE A 142 -13.93 19.82 6.46
C PHE A 142 -13.50 21.22 5.99
N LYS A 143 -13.33 22.17 6.93
CA LYS A 143 -12.98 23.56 6.61
C LYS A 143 -11.57 23.70 6.05
N ASN A 144 -10.63 22.91 6.57
CA ASN A 144 -9.22 22.95 6.18
C ASN A 144 -8.73 21.52 5.91
N VAL A 145 -8.47 21.19 4.65
CA VAL A 145 -7.86 19.92 4.27
C VAL A 145 -6.37 20.14 4.06
N PHE A 146 -5.56 19.56 4.94
CA PHE A 146 -4.10 19.57 4.81
C PHE A 146 -3.67 18.30 4.09
N ILE A 147 -3.24 18.44 2.84
CA ILE A 147 -2.59 17.34 2.11
C ILE A 147 -1.11 17.45 2.45
N ASP A 148 -0.63 16.61 3.38
CA ASP A 148 0.80 16.52 3.64
C ASP A 148 1.49 16.00 2.38
N GLY A 149 2.52 16.73 1.94
CA GLY A 149 3.23 16.43 0.70
C GLY A 149 4.05 15.17 0.88
N THR A 150 3.46 13.99 0.65
CA THR A 150 4.25 12.76 0.54
C THR A 150 5.20 12.92 -0.63
N LYS A 151 6.50 12.96 -0.32
CA LYS A 151 7.56 13.08 -1.31
C LYS A 151 7.70 11.75 -2.04
N ILE A 152 6.84 11.54 -3.03
CA ILE A 152 6.95 10.39 -3.94
C ILE A 152 8.21 10.62 -4.77
N GLU A 153 9.24 9.80 -4.55
CA GLU A 153 10.37 9.76 -5.47
C GLU A 153 9.82 9.28 -6.81
N ALA A 154 9.80 10.16 -7.81
CA ALA A 154 9.52 9.75 -9.17
C ALA A 154 10.49 8.61 -9.53
N ASN A 155 10.03 7.62 -10.31
CA ASN A 155 10.90 6.64 -10.97
C ASN A 155 11.72 7.33 -12.09
N ALA A 156 12.36 8.44 -11.75
CA ALA A 156 13.33 9.16 -12.54
C ALA A 156 14.68 8.83 -11.92
N ASN A 157 15.57 8.23 -12.70
CA ASN A 157 16.92 7.90 -12.26
C ASN A 157 17.57 9.14 -11.62
N LYS A 158 17.99 9.02 -10.35
CA LYS A 158 18.58 10.08 -9.53
C LYS A 158 19.79 10.79 -10.18
N TYR A 159 20.38 10.16 -11.20
CA TYR A 159 21.58 10.65 -11.90
C TYR A 159 21.32 11.20 -13.32
N THR A 160 20.09 11.22 -13.81
CA THR A 160 19.78 11.75 -15.15
C THR A 160 19.09 13.10 -15.06
N PHE A 161 19.87 14.15 -14.82
CA PHE A 161 19.41 15.52 -15.02
C PHE A 161 19.37 15.82 -16.51
N VAL A 162 18.18 16.08 -17.06
CA VAL A 162 18.02 16.38 -18.49
C VAL A 162 17.75 17.87 -18.67
N TRP A 163 18.60 18.55 -19.43
CA TRP A 163 18.46 19.98 -19.71
C TRP A 163 17.34 20.26 -20.71
N LYS A 164 16.39 21.15 -20.38
CA LYS A 164 15.28 21.56 -21.26
C LYS A 164 15.74 22.01 -22.66
N LYS A 165 16.88 22.68 -22.75
CA LYS A 165 17.45 23.11 -24.03
C LYS A 165 17.92 21.92 -24.88
N SER A 166 18.47 20.89 -24.23
CA SER A 166 18.93 19.67 -24.89
C SER A 166 17.76 18.81 -25.37
N THR A 167 16.69 18.69 -24.57
CA THR A 167 15.48 17.95 -24.97
C THR A 167 14.80 18.58 -26.18
N TYR A 168 14.62 19.90 -26.17
CA TYR A 168 14.02 20.63 -27.30
C TYR A 168 14.84 20.47 -28.59
N LYS A 169 16.18 20.56 -28.50
CA LYS A 169 17.06 20.34 -29.65
C LYS A 169 16.97 18.90 -30.19
N ASN A 170 16.97 17.92 -29.30
CA ASN A 170 16.86 16.50 -29.68
C ASN A 170 15.49 16.17 -30.29
N GLU A 171 14.42 16.80 -29.81
CA GLU A 171 13.07 16.68 -30.34
C GLU A 171 12.98 17.24 -31.76
N LEU A 172 13.49 18.46 -31.99
CA LEU A 172 13.54 19.04 -33.33
C LEU A 172 14.33 18.14 -34.30
N ASN A 173 15.49 17.64 -33.87
CA ASN A 173 16.29 16.71 -34.66
C ASN A 173 15.54 15.39 -34.95
N LEU A 174 14.75 14.89 -34.00
CA LEU A 174 13.93 13.69 -34.18
C LEU A 174 12.84 13.96 -35.24
N GLN A 175 12.14 15.09 -35.15
CA GLN A 175 11.13 15.49 -36.13
C GLN A 175 11.73 15.65 -37.53
N THR A 176 12.92 16.26 -37.66
CA THR A 176 13.62 16.34 -38.96
C THR A 176 13.91 14.96 -39.53
N LYS A 177 14.41 14.02 -38.70
CA LYS A 177 14.67 12.63 -39.12
C LYS A 177 13.41 11.89 -39.55
N ILE A 178 12.30 12.06 -38.83
CA ILE A 178 11.01 11.44 -39.20
C ILE A 178 10.55 11.98 -40.56
N LYS A 179 10.62 13.30 -40.77
CA LYS A 179 10.25 13.93 -42.05
C LYS A 179 11.10 13.42 -43.20
N GLU A 180 12.42 13.39 -43.03
CA GLU A 180 13.35 12.86 -44.04
C GLU A 180 13.08 11.38 -44.34
N PHE A 181 12.83 10.58 -43.31
CA PHE A 181 12.53 9.16 -43.48
C PHE A 181 11.26 8.93 -44.28
N ILE A 182 10.18 9.63 -43.96
CA ILE A 182 8.90 9.52 -44.65
C ILE A 182 8.98 10.01 -46.09
N SER A 183 9.64 11.16 -46.32
CA SER A 183 9.79 11.73 -47.66
C SER A 183 10.69 10.87 -48.55
N ASN A 184 11.90 10.54 -48.09
CA ASN A 184 12.92 9.93 -48.93
C ASN A 184 12.80 8.40 -49.02
N THR A 185 12.37 7.74 -47.94
CA THR A 185 12.32 6.27 -47.89
C THR A 185 10.95 5.73 -48.26
N LEU A 186 9.88 6.41 -47.82
CA LEU A 186 8.51 5.96 -48.08
C LEU A 186 7.84 6.69 -49.25
N GLY A 187 8.39 7.82 -49.69
CA GLY A 187 7.90 8.57 -50.85
C GLY A 187 6.60 9.33 -50.61
N TYR A 188 6.21 9.55 -49.35
CA TYR A 188 4.99 10.30 -49.02
C TYR A 188 5.29 11.78 -48.82
N ARG A 189 4.45 12.66 -49.39
CA ARG A 189 4.55 14.11 -49.20
C ARG A 189 3.87 14.48 -47.88
N LEU A 190 4.66 15.04 -46.96
CA LEU A 190 4.19 15.58 -45.70
C LEU A 190 3.77 17.04 -45.89
N THR A 191 2.58 17.40 -45.40
CA THR A 191 2.07 18.78 -45.39
C THR A 191 2.20 19.45 -44.03
N GLN A 192 2.44 18.67 -42.97
CA GLN A 192 2.43 19.14 -41.59
C GLN A 192 3.84 19.41 -41.06
N ASP A 193 3.95 20.47 -40.25
CA ASP A 193 5.21 20.86 -39.62
C ASP A 193 5.59 19.98 -38.42
N PHE A 194 4.62 19.34 -37.79
CA PHE A 194 4.84 18.41 -36.69
C PHE A 194 4.08 17.12 -36.96
N ILE A 195 4.75 15.98 -36.80
CA ILE A 195 4.16 14.67 -37.06
C ILE A 195 3.71 14.08 -35.72
N SER A 196 2.40 13.90 -35.56
CA SER A 196 1.83 13.23 -34.38
C SER A 196 2.17 11.73 -34.40
N VAL A 197 2.14 11.12 -33.22
CA VAL A 197 2.27 9.67 -33.05
C VAL A 197 1.17 8.93 -33.83
N ASP A 198 -0.04 9.48 -33.84
CA ASP A 198 -1.20 8.88 -34.51
C ASP A 198 -0.94 8.69 -36.02
N ILE A 199 -0.38 9.70 -36.67
CA ILE A 199 -0.04 9.66 -38.10
C ILE A 199 1.02 8.60 -38.37
N MET A 200 2.00 8.46 -37.48
CA MET A 200 3.01 7.41 -37.62
C MET A 200 2.43 6.01 -37.43
N GLN A 201 1.46 5.84 -36.53
CA GLN A 201 0.73 4.58 -36.35
C GLN A 201 -0.08 4.21 -37.58
N GLU A 202 -0.84 5.16 -38.14
CA GLU A 202 -1.57 4.95 -39.40
C GLU A 202 -0.62 4.52 -40.54
N MET A 203 0.56 5.15 -40.64
CA MET A 203 1.57 4.77 -41.63
C MET A 203 2.12 3.37 -41.40
N ILE A 204 2.35 2.96 -40.14
CA ILE A 204 2.77 1.61 -39.80
C ILE A 204 1.72 0.60 -40.26
N ASP A 205 0.45 0.86 -39.98
CA ASP A 205 -0.67 -0.02 -40.36
C ASP A 205 -0.77 -0.18 -41.88
N LEU A 206 -0.67 0.91 -42.63
CA LEU A 206 -0.65 0.88 -44.10
C LEU A 206 0.51 0.04 -44.67
N ILE A 207 1.70 0.13 -44.07
CA ILE A 207 2.87 -0.64 -44.52
C ILE A 207 2.72 -2.12 -44.12
N LEU A 208 2.14 -2.41 -42.96
CA LEU A 208 1.82 -3.77 -42.52
C LEU A 208 0.80 -4.44 -43.44
N GLU A 209 -0.23 -3.72 -43.89
CA GLU A 209 -1.17 -4.22 -44.88
C GLU A 209 -0.50 -4.54 -46.21
N LYS A 210 0.38 -3.65 -46.70
CA LYS A 210 1.18 -3.90 -47.91
C LYS A 210 2.06 -5.14 -47.74
N SER A 211 2.66 -5.33 -46.57
CA SER A 211 3.47 -6.52 -46.27
C SER A 211 2.66 -7.81 -46.29
N LYS A 212 1.43 -7.80 -45.74
CA LYS A 212 0.51 -8.96 -45.77
C LYS A 212 0.12 -9.32 -47.20
N LYS A 213 -0.20 -8.33 -48.04
CA LYS A 213 -0.52 -8.51 -49.46
C LYS A 213 0.64 -9.10 -50.26
N MET A 214 1.87 -8.71 -49.91
CA MET A 214 3.10 -9.22 -50.53
C MET A 214 3.60 -10.56 -49.96
N LYS A 215 2.90 -11.15 -48.98
CA LYS A 215 3.26 -12.41 -48.30
C LYS A 215 4.70 -12.43 -47.76
N ILE A 216 5.15 -11.32 -47.16
CA ILE A 216 6.49 -11.21 -46.59
C ILE A 216 6.46 -11.75 -45.15
N GLU A 217 7.25 -12.78 -44.87
CA GLU A 217 7.46 -13.28 -43.51
C GLU A 217 8.53 -12.46 -42.78
N PHE A 218 8.26 -12.12 -41.52
CA PHE A 218 9.18 -11.33 -40.69
C PHE A 218 10.19 -12.23 -40.02
N VAL A 219 11.43 -11.76 -39.99
CA VAL A 219 12.56 -12.59 -39.57
C VAL A 219 13.28 -11.94 -38.39
N TYR A 220 13.52 -12.71 -37.33
CA TYR A 220 14.15 -12.25 -36.10
C TYR A 220 15.36 -13.12 -35.73
N GLY A 221 16.34 -12.53 -35.02
CA GLY A 221 17.53 -13.22 -34.53
C GLY A 221 18.85 -12.86 -35.25
N LYS A 222 19.98 -13.21 -34.63
CA LYS A 222 21.33 -12.93 -35.12
C LYS A 222 21.61 -13.73 -36.40
N GLY A 223 22.18 -13.08 -37.42
CA GLY A 223 22.55 -13.72 -38.69
C GLY A 223 21.45 -13.79 -39.75
N LYS A 224 20.23 -13.30 -39.47
CA LYS A 224 19.14 -13.28 -40.46
C LYS A 224 19.02 -11.91 -41.14
N ARG A 225 18.82 -11.90 -42.47
CA ARG A 225 18.70 -10.68 -43.29
C ARG A 225 17.24 -10.19 -43.33
N LYS A 226 16.95 -9.10 -42.64
CA LYS A 226 15.62 -8.45 -42.66
C LYS A 226 15.33 -7.82 -44.02
N THR A 227 14.07 -7.90 -44.47
CA THR A 227 13.59 -7.21 -45.68
C THR A 227 13.60 -5.69 -45.48
N VAL A 228 13.61 -4.94 -46.58
CA VAL A 228 13.59 -3.46 -46.53
C VAL A 228 12.32 -2.97 -45.84
N LEU A 229 11.17 -3.60 -46.11
CA LEU A 229 9.89 -3.27 -45.49
C LEU A 229 9.88 -3.53 -43.98
N GLN A 230 10.42 -4.66 -43.52
CA GLN A 230 10.53 -4.95 -42.09
C GLN A 230 11.41 -3.91 -41.38
N LYS A 231 12.55 -3.53 -41.98
CA LYS A 231 13.42 -2.48 -41.42
C LYS A 231 12.69 -1.14 -41.33
N ASN A 232 11.91 -0.78 -42.35
CA ASN A 232 11.17 0.48 -42.36
C ASN A 232 10.11 0.54 -41.25
N ILE A 233 9.38 -0.56 -41.02
CA ILE A 233 8.40 -0.67 -39.93
C ILE A 233 9.07 -0.58 -38.56
N GLU A 234 10.18 -1.30 -38.36
CA GLU A 234 10.94 -1.24 -37.09
C GLU A 234 11.45 0.18 -36.82
N THR A 235 11.89 0.90 -37.87
CA THR A 235 12.35 2.29 -37.75
C THR A 235 11.22 3.24 -37.38
N LEU A 236 10.03 3.09 -37.96
CA LEU A 236 8.85 3.88 -37.57
C LEU A 236 8.41 3.58 -36.13
N LYS A 237 8.44 2.32 -35.70
CA LYS A 237 8.12 1.94 -34.32
C LYS A 237 9.10 2.55 -33.31
N ASP A 238 10.39 2.57 -33.62
CA ASP A 238 11.41 3.24 -32.79
C ASP A 238 11.17 4.76 -32.70
N PHE A 239 10.70 5.40 -33.78
CA PHE A 239 10.31 6.82 -33.71
C PHE A 239 9.08 7.06 -32.84
N VAL A 240 8.06 6.19 -32.93
CA VAL A 240 6.88 6.25 -32.07
C VAL A 240 7.27 6.10 -30.61
N GLU A 241 8.07 5.08 -30.25
CA GLU A 241 8.49 4.85 -28.87
C GLU A 241 9.25 6.05 -28.28
N LYS A 242 10.14 6.66 -29.07
CA LYS A 242 10.87 7.87 -28.67
C LYS A 242 9.98 9.09 -28.49
N GLN A 243 8.85 9.17 -29.20
CA GLN A 243 7.92 10.28 -29.12
C GLN A 243 6.85 10.07 -28.03
N ASP A 244 6.47 8.81 -27.75
CA ASP A 244 5.53 8.43 -26.68
C ASP A 244 6.13 8.54 -25.28
N LEU A 245 7.42 8.21 -25.12
CA LEU A 245 8.15 8.40 -23.85
C LEU A 245 8.17 9.86 -23.36
N ARG A 246 7.78 10.82 -24.20
CA ARG A 246 7.60 12.22 -23.86
C ARG A 246 6.30 12.50 -23.09
N TYR A 247 5.23 11.75 -23.30
CA TYR A 247 3.93 12.01 -22.66
C TYR A 247 3.86 11.50 -21.20
N PHE A 248 4.85 10.70 -20.78
CA PHE A 248 4.93 10.12 -19.44
C PHE A 248 6.02 10.75 -18.55
N LEU A 249 6.70 11.81 -19.02
CA LEU A 249 7.67 12.62 -18.27
C LEU A 249 7.21 14.07 -18.15
#